data_AF-A0A0J8DSU7-F1
#
_entry.id   AF-A0A0J8DSU7-F1
#
_cell.length_a   1.000
_cell.length_b   1.000
_cell.length_c   1.000
_cell.angle_alpha   90.00
_cell.angle_beta   90.00
_cell.angle_gamma   90.00
#
_symmetry.space_group_name_H-M   'P 1'
#
loop_
_entity.id
_entity.type
_entity.pdbx_description
1 polymer ?
#
loop_
_entity_poly.entity_id
_entity_poly.type
_entity_poly.pdbx_seq_one_letter_code
_entity_poly.pdbx_strand_id
1 'polypeptide(L)'
;ISHADRFGCIGHASWFGEMTSTLPTRVLIPGAFKERVVHCSQPELNAQFPDNELRTTKYTVLTFLPKNLWEQFSRHINRYFLIIAILQLWSMITPVSPVTTWAPLIFVFAVSAAKEALDDIGRAKQDKEANEKLYKVVRNGALTQIKSRDIRVGDIVKLTDGEQVPCDLCILASSSPDGSCTLQTMNLDGETNLKNRVAVSSIQVLSINRGRDLVT
;
A
#
# COMPACT_ATOMS: atom_id res chain seq x y z
N ILE A 1 30.79 3.96 -19.11
CA ILE A 1 32.11 3.93 -18.46
C ILE A 1 32.35 5.29 -17.84
N SER A 2 32.54 5.29 -16.50
CA SER A 2 33.13 6.35 -15.66
C SER A 2 32.42 7.71 -15.53
N HIS A 3 31.76 7.90 -14.39
CA HIS A 3 32.06 8.97 -13.41
C HIS A 3 31.36 8.59 -12.09
N ALA A 4 32.03 7.87 -11.20
CA ALA A 4 32.88 8.38 -10.12
C ALA A 4 32.08 9.02 -8.96
N ASP A 5 31.94 8.21 -7.90
CA ASP A 5 32.14 8.53 -6.48
C ASP A 5 31.36 9.68 -5.82
N ARG A 6 30.58 9.37 -4.77
CA ARG A 6 31.00 9.53 -3.37
C ARG A 6 29.91 9.17 -2.35
N PHE A 7 30.39 8.62 -1.24
CA PHE A 7 29.70 8.07 -0.08
C PHE A 7 28.98 9.09 0.82
N GLY A 8 28.05 8.56 1.62
CA GLY A 8 27.91 8.90 3.05
C GLY A 8 26.52 9.39 3.47
N CYS A 9 26.04 9.24 4.69
CA CYS A 9 26.43 8.50 5.91
C CYS A 9 25.23 8.65 6.86
N ILE A 10 24.77 7.58 7.51
CA ILE A 10 24.36 7.54 8.94
C ILE A 10 24.41 6.04 9.27
N GLY A 11 25.15 5.50 10.21
CA GLY A 11 26.02 6.00 11.26
C GLY A 11 26.26 4.76 12.13
N HIS A 12 27.52 4.51 12.47
CA HIS A 12 27.93 3.41 13.32
C HIS A 12 27.24 3.47 14.68
N ALA A 13 26.97 2.30 15.25
CA ALA A 13 26.39 2.09 16.57
C ALA A 13 27.30 2.67 17.67
N SER A 14 27.02 3.89 18.13
CA SER A 14 27.59 4.47 19.36
C SER A 14 27.04 5.89 19.59
N TRP A 15 25.74 6.05 19.87
CA TRP A 15 25.20 7.31 20.40
C TRP A 15 24.05 7.00 21.37
N PHE A 16 24.38 6.39 22.51
CA PHE A 16 23.57 6.53 23.73
C PHE A 16 24.06 7.81 24.43
N GLY A 17 23.40 8.92 24.13
CA GLY A 17 23.40 10.13 24.93
C GLY A 17 21.95 10.56 25.04
N GLU A 18 21.44 10.69 26.27
CA GLU A 18 20.06 11.04 26.59
C GLU A 18 19.57 12.23 25.74
N MET A 19 18.65 11.95 24.82
CA MET A 19 17.80 12.96 24.18
C MET A 19 16.36 12.70 24.59
N THR A 20 16.08 12.96 25.85
CA THR A 20 14.72 13.27 26.31
C THR A 20 14.36 14.68 25.84
N SER A 21 13.93 14.82 24.60
CA SER A 21 13.19 16.03 24.19
C SER A 21 12.13 15.66 23.16
N THR A 22 10.93 15.51 23.67
CA THR A 22 9.66 15.47 22.95
C THR A 22 9.52 16.67 22.02
N LEU A 23 9.70 16.49 20.72
CA LEU A 23 9.16 17.41 19.72
C LEU A 23 8.14 16.65 18.86
N PRO A 24 6.83 16.76 19.17
CA PRO A 24 5.81 16.26 18.26
C PRO A 24 5.79 17.16 17.02
N THR A 25 6.33 16.68 15.90
CA THR A 25 6.20 17.39 14.62
C THR A 25 4.74 17.32 14.18
N ARG A 26 3.97 18.39 14.43
CA ARG A 26 2.59 18.53 13.96
C ARG A 26 2.59 18.84 12.46
N VAL A 27 2.11 17.91 11.64
CA VAL A 27 1.84 18.13 10.22
C VAL A 27 0.33 18.26 10.05
N LEU A 28 -0.16 19.47 9.77
CA LEU A 28 -1.58 19.76 9.56
C LEU A 28 -1.93 19.60 8.07
N ILE A 29 -2.87 18.72 7.75
CA ILE A 29 -3.43 18.53 6.39
C ILE A 29 -4.90 19.01 6.41
N PRO A 30 -5.33 19.98 5.58
CA PRO A 30 -6.68 20.54 5.65
C PRO A 30 -7.72 19.70 4.88
N GLY A 31 -8.88 19.46 5.52
CA GLY A 31 -10.07 18.85 4.89
C GLY A 31 -10.76 17.78 5.75
N ALA A 32 -11.68 18.17 6.65
CA ALA A 32 -12.50 17.25 7.46
C ALA A 32 -11.71 16.15 8.23
N PHE A 33 -10.46 16.44 8.63
CA PHE A 33 -9.57 15.48 9.25
C PHE A 33 -9.73 15.46 10.77
N LYS A 34 -9.94 14.27 11.33
CA LYS A 34 -9.51 13.94 12.69
C LYS A 34 -7.99 14.16 12.73
N GLU A 35 -7.52 15.12 13.53
CA GLU A 35 -6.09 15.39 13.72
C GLU A 35 -5.36 14.11 14.13
N ARG A 36 -4.23 13.81 13.49
CA ARG A 36 -3.38 12.65 13.81
C ARG A 36 -2.03 13.17 14.26
N VAL A 37 -1.67 12.87 15.51
CA VAL A 37 -0.34 13.12 16.05
C VAL A 37 0.48 11.85 15.91
N VAL A 38 1.65 11.97 15.28
CA VAL A 38 2.58 10.86 15.09
C VAL A 38 3.81 11.11 15.96
N HIS A 39 4.18 10.12 16.76
CA HIS A 39 5.36 10.19 17.61
C HIS A 39 6.55 9.50 16.93
N CYS A 40 7.59 10.25 16.57
CA CYS A 40 8.78 9.69 15.94
C CYS A 40 9.56 8.80 16.91
N SER A 41 10.06 7.65 16.44
CA SER A 41 10.87 6.69 17.22
C SER A 41 10.17 6.07 18.45
N GLN A 42 8.86 6.25 18.61
CA GLN A 42 8.07 5.71 19.73
C GLN A 42 6.90 4.87 19.18
N PRO A 43 7.15 3.61 18.75
CA PRO A 43 6.13 2.78 18.10
C PRO A 43 4.94 2.45 19.03
N GLU A 44 5.20 2.30 20.33
CA GLU A 44 4.19 2.05 21.37
C GLU A 44 3.08 3.11 21.36
N LEU A 45 3.44 4.40 21.21
CA LEU A 45 2.49 5.51 21.19
C LEU A 45 1.69 5.60 19.89
N ASN A 46 2.14 4.89 18.85
CA ASN A 46 1.52 4.85 17.53
C ASN A 46 0.75 3.54 17.29
N ALA A 47 0.58 2.68 18.31
CA ALA A 47 -0.09 1.38 18.18
C ALA A 47 -1.56 1.45 17.72
N GLN A 48 -2.19 2.62 17.83
CA GLN A 48 -3.56 2.87 17.34
C GLN A 48 -3.68 2.91 15.81
N PHE A 49 -2.56 3.06 15.09
CA PHE A 49 -2.57 3.18 13.63
C PHE A 49 -2.59 1.80 12.96
N PRO A 50 -3.24 1.67 11.79
CA PRO A 50 -3.30 0.40 11.06
C PRO A 50 -1.93 -0.03 10.57
N ASP A 51 -1.82 -1.33 10.31
CA ASP A 51 -0.65 -1.98 9.73
C ASP A 51 -0.48 -1.59 8.26
N ASN A 52 0.74 -1.66 7.73
CA ASN A 52 1.04 -1.34 6.33
C ASN A 52 0.80 -2.52 5.37
N GLU A 53 -0.21 -3.35 5.65
CA GLU A 53 -0.53 -4.52 4.82
C GLU A 53 -1.47 -4.12 3.67
N LEU A 54 -0.99 -4.30 2.44
CA LEU A 54 -1.80 -4.13 1.23
C LEU A 54 -2.68 -5.38 1.02
N ARG A 55 -3.99 -5.18 0.90
CA ARG A 55 -4.93 -6.24 0.54
C ARG A 55 -5.97 -5.72 -0.46
N THR A 56 -5.86 -6.17 -1.70
CA THR A 56 -6.76 -5.84 -2.81
C THR A 56 -7.69 -7.00 -3.20
N THR A 57 -7.45 -8.20 -2.65
CA THR A 57 -8.35 -9.36 -2.79
C THR A 57 -9.73 -9.09 -2.19
N LYS A 58 -10.79 -9.46 -2.90
CA LYS A 58 -12.17 -9.33 -2.39
C LYS A 58 -12.61 -10.54 -1.57
N TYR A 59 -12.07 -11.72 -1.89
CA TYR A 59 -12.58 -12.98 -1.39
C TYR A 59 -11.54 -13.67 -0.49
N THR A 60 -12.02 -14.39 0.51
CA THR A 60 -11.31 -15.53 1.07
C THR A 60 -11.84 -16.81 0.45
N VAL A 61 -11.11 -17.92 0.57
CA VAL A 61 -11.54 -19.24 0.07
C VAL A 61 -12.97 -19.58 0.52
N LEU A 62 -13.33 -19.26 1.78
CA LEU A 62 -14.65 -19.52 2.33
C LEU A 62 -15.71 -18.51 1.90
N THR A 63 -15.35 -17.23 1.73
CA THR A 63 -16.33 -16.20 1.35
C THR A 63 -16.54 -16.10 -0.16
N PHE A 64 -15.72 -16.77 -0.97
CA PHE A 64 -15.75 -16.67 -2.43
C PHE A 64 -17.14 -17.01 -2.97
N LEU A 65 -17.61 -18.23 -2.77
CA LEU A 65 -18.88 -18.69 -3.34
C LEU A 65 -20.09 -17.85 -2.89
N PRO A 66 -20.34 -17.62 -1.58
CA PRO A 66 -21.53 -16.87 -1.17
C PRO A 66 -21.49 -15.40 -1.61
N LYS A 67 -20.34 -14.72 -1.53
CA LYS A 67 -20.23 -13.32 -1.98
C LYS A 67 -20.29 -13.20 -3.49
N ASN A 68 -19.64 -14.10 -4.22
CA ASN A 68 -19.62 -14.08 -5.67
C ASN A 68 -21.04 -14.28 -6.23
N LEU A 69 -21.78 -15.26 -5.71
CA LEU A 69 -23.18 -15.47 -6.10
C LEU A 69 -24.05 -14.25 -5.74
N TRP A 70 -23.84 -13.64 -4.58
CA TRP A 70 -24.56 -12.43 -4.20
C TRP A 70 -24.29 -11.27 -5.17
N GLU A 71 -23.04 -11.06 -5.59
CA GLU A 71 -22.68 -10.05 -6.59
C GLU A 71 -23.30 -10.36 -7.96
N GLN A 72 -23.30 -11.63 -8.37
CA GLN A 72 -23.95 -12.05 -9.60
C GLN A 72 -25.47 -11.76 -9.55
N PHE A 73 -26.18 -12.14 -8.49
CA PHE A 73 -27.63 -11.87 -8.35
C PHE A 73 -27.97 -10.42 -7.97
N SER A 74 -26.98 -9.59 -7.65
CA SER A 74 -27.20 -8.15 -7.49
C SER A 74 -27.45 -7.44 -8.82
N ARG A 75 -27.12 -8.08 -9.96
CA ARG A 75 -27.39 -7.56 -11.30
C ARG A 75 -28.84 -7.83 -11.72
N HIS A 76 -29.54 -6.80 -12.21
CA HIS A 76 -30.95 -6.89 -12.61
C HIS A 76 -31.21 -8.01 -13.64
N ILE A 77 -30.32 -8.16 -14.62
CA ILE A 77 -30.40 -9.21 -15.66
C ILE A 77 -30.34 -10.61 -15.05
N ASN A 78 -29.44 -10.83 -14.09
CA ASN A 78 -29.25 -12.14 -13.47
C ASN A 78 -30.43 -12.51 -12.55
N ARG A 79 -31.06 -11.53 -11.89
CA ARG A 79 -32.32 -11.75 -11.16
C ARG A 79 -33.46 -12.15 -12.08
N TYR A 80 -33.58 -11.48 -13.23
CA TYR A 80 -34.59 -11.82 -14.22
C TYR A 80 -34.45 -13.28 -14.67
N PHE A 81 -33.25 -13.71 -15.05
CA PHE A 81 -33.01 -15.11 -15.44
C PHE A 81 -33.27 -16.10 -14.31
N LEU A 82 -32.95 -15.74 -13.07
CA LEU A 82 -33.24 -16.58 -11.90
C LEU A 82 -34.75 -16.77 -11.68
N ILE A 83 -35.55 -15.70 -11.80
CA ILE A 83 -37.01 -15.78 -11.67
C ILE A 83 -37.59 -16.68 -12.76
N ILE A 84 -37.17 -16.51 -14.01
CA ILE A 84 -37.61 -17.37 -15.12
C ILE A 84 -37.22 -18.83 -14.88
N ALA A 85 -35.98 -19.09 -14.45
CA ALA A 85 -35.50 -20.44 -14.15
C ALA A 85 -36.29 -21.12 -13.02
N ILE A 86 -36.70 -20.36 -12.00
CA ILE A 86 -37.54 -20.86 -10.90
C ILE A 86 -38.97 -21.16 -11.39
N LEU A 87 -39.58 -20.27 -12.18
CA LEU A 87 -40.93 -20.48 -12.72
C LEU A 87 -41.02 -21.74 -13.59
N GLN A 88 -39.95 -22.05 -14.32
CA GLN A 88 -39.87 -23.24 -15.16
C GLN A 88 -39.69 -24.56 -14.42
N LEU A 89 -39.41 -24.54 -13.11
CA LEU A 89 -39.41 -25.77 -12.30
C LEU A 89 -40.81 -26.37 -12.18
N TRP A 90 -41.86 -25.57 -12.40
CA TRP A 90 -43.24 -26.02 -12.40
C TRP A 90 -43.70 -26.37 -13.81
N SER A 91 -43.67 -27.66 -14.15
CA SER A 91 -44.08 -28.17 -15.47
C SER A 91 -45.55 -27.90 -15.82
N MET A 92 -46.39 -27.52 -14.84
CA MET A 92 -47.77 -27.09 -15.06
C MET A 92 -47.86 -25.68 -15.69
N ILE A 93 -46.85 -24.83 -15.48
CA ILE A 93 -46.86 -23.43 -15.92
C ILE A 93 -46.15 -23.29 -17.27
N THR A 94 -45.18 -24.16 -17.58
CA THR A 94 -44.35 -24.05 -18.78
C THR A 94 -44.09 -25.42 -19.41
N PRO A 95 -44.27 -25.57 -20.75
CA PRO A 95 -43.98 -26.82 -21.46
C PRO A 95 -42.48 -27.05 -21.74
N VAL A 96 -41.62 -26.08 -21.42
CA VAL A 96 -40.17 -26.13 -21.64
C VAL A 96 -39.49 -26.93 -20.53
N SER A 97 -38.53 -27.79 -20.89
CA SER A 97 -37.79 -28.57 -19.89
C SER A 97 -36.96 -27.64 -18.98
N PRO A 98 -36.92 -27.87 -17.65
CA PRO A 98 -36.07 -27.07 -16.76
C PRO A 98 -34.59 -27.11 -17.14
N VAL A 99 -34.14 -28.27 -17.66
CA VAL A 99 -32.73 -28.49 -18.05
C VAL A 99 -32.29 -27.50 -19.12
N THR A 100 -33.14 -27.20 -20.10
CA THR A 100 -32.80 -26.27 -21.21
C THR A 100 -32.57 -24.82 -20.76
N THR A 101 -32.95 -24.44 -19.54
CA THR A 101 -32.69 -23.09 -19.01
C THR A 101 -31.69 -23.11 -17.85
N TRP A 102 -31.75 -24.10 -16.97
CA TRP A 102 -30.78 -24.22 -15.87
C TRP A 102 -29.38 -24.54 -16.37
N ALA A 103 -29.22 -25.39 -17.40
CA ALA A 103 -27.90 -25.77 -17.88
C ALA A 103 -27.10 -24.58 -18.46
N PRO A 104 -27.64 -23.76 -19.39
CA PRO A 104 -26.93 -22.56 -19.86
C PRO A 104 -26.69 -21.53 -18.75
N LEU A 105 -27.65 -21.36 -17.82
CA LEU A 105 -27.52 -20.39 -16.73
C LEU A 105 -26.38 -20.75 -15.78
N ILE A 106 -26.32 -22.02 -15.35
CA ILE A 106 -25.23 -22.53 -14.50
C ILE A 106 -23.89 -22.39 -15.23
N PHE A 107 -23.85 -22.71 -16.52
CA PHE A 107 -22.62 -22.60 -17.31
C PHE A 107 -22.08 -21.15 -17.34
N VAL A 108 -22.95 -20.17 -17.64
CA VAL A 108 -22.55 -18.76 -17.69
C VAL A 108 -22.09 -18.26 -16.32
N PHE A 109 -22.78 -18.63 -15.25
CA PHE A 109 -22.38 -18.28 -13.89
C PHE A 109 -21.08 -18.95 -13.47
N ALA A 110 -20.86 -20.21 -13.86
CA ALA A 110 -19.63 -20.94 -13.59
C ALA A 110 -18.42 -20.30 -14.29
N VAL A 111 -18.55 -19.94 -15.58
CA VAL A 111 -17.48 -19.25 -16.32
C VAL A 111 -17.19 -17.88 -15.70
N SER A 112 -18.23 -17.14 -15.30
CA SER A 112 -18.08 -15.83 -14.65
C SER A 112 -17.36 -15.93 -13.32
N ALA A 113 -17.78 -16.89 -12.47
CA ALA A 113 -17.14 -17.17 -11.19
C ALA A 113 -15.68 -17.62 -11.38
N ALA A 114 -15.41 -18.50 -12.36
CA ALA A 114 -14.06 -18.97 -12.64
C ALA A 114 -13.13 -17.83 -13.05
N LYS A 115 -13.57 -16.94 -13.95
CA LYS A 115 -12.80 -15.75 -14.32
C LYS A 115 -12.48 -14.89 -13.10
N GLU A 116 -13.49 -14.61 -12.28
CA GLU A 116 -13.32 -13.78 -11.10
C GLU A 116 -12.40 -14.41 -10.05
N ALA A 117 -12.43 -15.73 -9.89
CA ALA A 117 -11.48 -16.45 -9.04
C ALA A 117 -10.05 -16.31 -9.54
N LEU A 118 -9.82 -16.45 -10.86
CA LEU A 118 -8.50 -16.28 -11.46
C LEU A 118 -7.97 -14.85 -11.27
N ASP A 119 -8.83 -13.86 -11.49
CA ASP A 119 -8.49 -12.44 -11.29
C ASP A 119 -8.12 -12.17 -9.81
N ASP A 120 -8.86 -12.72 -8.84
CA ASP A 120 -8.59 -12.52 -7.41
C ASP A 120 -7.32 -13.25 -6.94
N ILE A 121 -7.00 -14.42 -7.52
CA ILE A 121 -5.71 -15.10 -7.30
C ILE A 121 -4.54 -14.25 -7.82
N GLY A 122 -4.72 -13.63 -9.00
CA GLY A 122 -3.73 -12.71 -9.57
C GLY A 122 -3.44 -11.54 -8.63
N ARG A 123 -4.50 -10.95 -8.04
CA ARG A 123 -4.38 -9.89 -7.03
C ARG A 123 -3.67 -10.36 -5.77
N ALA A 124 -4.01 -11.55 -5.25
CA ALA A 124 -3.35 -12.10 -4.08
C ALA A 124 -1.83 -12.27 -4.28
N LYS A 125 -1.41 -12.65 -5.49
CA LYS A 125 0.02 -12.74 -5.83
C LYS A 125 0.69 -11.37 -5.84
N GLN A 126 0.04 -10.35 -6.43
CA GLN A 126 0.55 -8.98 -6.48
C GLN A 126 0.62 -8.35 -5.09
N ASP A 127 -0.42 -8.54 -4.26
CA ASP A 127 -0.44 -8.10 -2.87
C ASP A 127 0.73 -8.71 -2.09
N LYS A 128 0.97 -10.01 -2.25
CA LYS A 128 2.10 -10.69 -1.60
C LYS A 128 3.44 -10.08 -2.02
N GLU A 129 3.66 -9.85 -3.31
CA GLU A 129 4.89 -9.25 -3.82
C GLU A 129 5.12 -7.84 -3.25
N ALA A 130 4.08 -7.00 -3.23
CA ALA A 130 4.15 -5.66 -2.67
C ALA A 130 4.42 -5.67 -1.16
N ASN A 131 3.76 -6.56 -0.41
CA ASN A 131 3.91 -6.69 1.04
C ASN A 131 5.28 -7.25 1.46
N GLU A 132 5.89 -8.12 0.65
CA GLU A 132 7.17 -8.76 0.93
C GLU A 132 8.40 -7.96 0.44
N LYS A 133 8.18 -6.89 -0.33
CA LYS A 133 9.24 -5.98 -0.80
C LYS A 133 10.04 -5.40 0.37
N LEU A 134 11.38 -5.40 0.25
CA LEU A 134 12.27 -4.97 1.32
C LEU A 134 12.56 -3.48 1.28
N TYR A 135 12.57 -2.85 2.45
CA TYR A 135 12.86 -1.43 2.65
C TYR A 135 13.85 -1.25 3.80
N LYS A 136 14.64 -0.17 3.73
CA LYS A 136 15.61 0.19 4.76
C LYS A 136 14.96 1.15 5.76
N VAL A 137 14.91 0.75 7.03
CA VAL A 137 14.31 1.52 8.12
C VAL A 137 15.29 1.68 9.27
N VAL A 138 15.30 2.85 9.89
CA VAL A 138 16.11 3.13 11.08
C VAL A 138 15.32 2.74 12.31
N ARG A 139 15.78 1.70 13.03
CA ARG A 139 15.23 1.27 14.32
C ARG A 139 16.37 1.11 15.33
N ASN A 140 16.18 1.60 16.55
CA ASN A 140 17.19 1.55 17.63
C ASN A 140 18.57 2.11 17.22
N GLY A 141 18.58 3.15 16.38
CA GLY A 141 19.81 3.77 15.88
C GLY A 141 20.56 2.97 14.80
N ALA A 142 20.05 1.82 14.37
CA ALA A 142 20.63 1.00 13.31
C ALA A 142 19.74 0.97 12.07
N LEU A 143 20.37 0.89 10.89
CA LEU A 143 19.68 0.68 9.64
C LEU A 143 19.39 -0.81 9.46
N THR A 144 18.11 -1.16 9.38
CA THR A 144 17.63 -2.54 9.25
C THR A 144 16.81 -2.69 7.98
N GLN A 145 16.80 -3.88 7.38
CA GLN A 145 15.91 -4.18 6.26
C GLN A 145 14.68 -4.92 6.77
N ILE A 146 13.51 -4.40 6.44
CA ILE A 146 12.21 -4.99 6.81
C ILE A 146 11.31 -5.08 5.59
N LYS A 147 10.28 -5.92 5.65
CA LYS A 147 9.27 -6.02 4.59
C LYS A 147 8.35 -4.80 4.63
N SER A 148 7.79 -4.44 3.48
CA SER A 148 6.87 -3.31 3.33
C SER A 148 5.72 -3.37 4.34
N ARG A 149 5.12 -4.56 4.51
CA ARG A 149 4.02 -4.77 5.47
C ARG A 149 4.37 -4.55 6.94
N ASP A 150 5.66 -4.65 7.28
CA ASP A 150 6.15 -4.56 8.66
C ASP A 150 6.55 -3.11 9.03
N ILE A 151 6.43 -2.16 8.09
CA ILE A 151 6.62 -0.72 8.32
C ILE A 151 5.48 -0.20 9.21
N ARG A 152 5.84 0.58 10.24
CA ARG A 152 4.90 1.15 11.21
C ARG A 152 4.93 2.68 11.17
N VAL A 153 3.83 3.31 11.55
CA VAL A 153 3.76 4.77 11.67
C VAL A 153 4.79 5.26 12.69
N GLY A 154 5.60 6.25 12.28
CA GLY A 154 6.72 6.78 13.07
C GLY A 154 8.08 6.16 12.75
N ASP A 155 8.13 5.13 11.90
CA ASP A 155 9.39 4.61 11.35
C ASP A 155 10.04 5.62 10.40
N ILE A 156 11.38 5.68 10.43
CA ILE A 156 12.17 6.50 9.51
C ILE A 156 12.67 5.60 8.38
N VAL A 157 12.13 5.79 7.18
CA VAL A 157 12.47 5.02 5.99
C VAL A 157 13.53 5.74 5.17
N LYS A 158 14.58 5.01 4.76
CA LYS A 158 15.58 5.50 3.80
C LYS A 158 15.30 4.88 2.44
N LEU A 159 14.91 5.72 1.49
CA LEU A 159 14.73 5.34 0.09
C LEU A 159 15.98 5.65 -0.72
N THR A 160 16.28 4.81 -1.70
CA THR A 160 17.27 5.09 -2.74
C THR A 160 16.63 5.35 -4.10
N ASP A 161 17.40 5.88 -5.04
CA ASP A 161 16.91 6.15 -6.39
C ASP A 161 16.31 4.90 -7.05
N GLY A 162 15.20 5.07 -7.76
CA GLY A 162 14.42 4.01 -8.37
C GLY A 162 13.59 3.13 -7.41
N GLU A 163 13.66 3.35 -6.09
CA GLU A 163 12.80 2.62 -5.16
C GLU A 163 11.37 3.20 -5.14
N GLN A 164 10.38 2.30 -5.16
CA GLN A 164 8.98 2.69 -5.04
C GLN A 164 8.66 3.13 -3.61
N VAL A 165 7.88 4.18 -3.46
CA VAL A 165 7.43 4.66 -2.15
C VAL A 165 6.47 3.63 -1.51
N PRO A 166 6.74 3.13 -0.28
CA PRO A 166 5.95 2.04 0.34
C PRO A 166 4.63 2.49 0.96
N CYS A 167 4.54 3.74 1.40
CA CYS A 167 3.41 4.34 2.09
C CYS A 167 3.50 5.88 2.02
N ASP A 168 2.54 6.60 2.57
CA ASP A 168 2.62 8.06 2.62
C ASP A 168 3.79 8.50 3.54
N LEU A 169 4.74 9.26 2.99
CA LEU A 169 5.94 9.71 3.69
C LEU A 169 6.00 11.23 3.79
N CYS A 170 6.57 11.71 4.90
CA CYS A 170 7.03 13.09 5.03
C CYS A 170 8.53 13.16 4.75
N ILE A 171 8.96 14.04 3.83
CA ILE A 171 10.36 14.16 3.44
C ILE A 171 11.11 14.94 4.53
N LEU A 172 11.99 14.25 5.23
CA LEU A 172 12.81 14.84 6.31
C LEU A 172 14.13 15.42 5.78
N ALA A 173 14.77 14.70 4.85
CA ALA A 173 16.04 15.08 4.24
C ALA A 173 16.13 14.48 2.84
N SER A 174 16.89 15.15 1.97
CA SER A 174 17.26 14.67 0.65
C SER A 174 18.79 14.69 0.51
N SER A 175 19.32 13.89 -0.42
CA SER A 175 20.74 13.94 -0.79
C SER A 175 21.11 15.21 -1.57
N SER A 176 20.13 15.87 -2.19
CA SER A 176 20.34 17.14 -2.88
C SER A 176 20.66 18.25 -1.86
N PRO A 177 21.65 19.14 -2.13
CA PRO A 177 21.99 20.25 -1.24
C PRO A 177 20.78 21.13 -0.90
N ASP A 178 19.90 21.30 -1.88
CA ASP A 178 18.69 22.13 -1.82
C ASP A 178 17.56 21.45 -1.05
N GLY A 179 17.72 20.19 -0.64
CA GLY A 179 16.68 19.41 0.02
C GLY A 179 15.57 18.94 -0.94
N SER A 180 15.77 19.11 -2.24
CA SER A 180 14.82 18.72 -3.29
C SER A 180 14.91 17.24 -3.62
N CYS A 181 13.77 16.60 -3.87
CA CYS A 181 13.68 15.25 -4.42
C CYS A 181 12.60 15.20 -5.51
N THR A 182 12.90 14.49 -6.59
CA THR A 182 11.96 14.29 -7.70
C THR A 182 11.19 12.99 -7.51
N LEU A 183 9.87 13.06 -7.60
CA LEU A 183 8.99 11.90 -7.54
C LEU A 183 8.34 11.67 -8.90
N GLN A 184 8.32 10.41 -9.34
CA GLN A 184 7.57 9.99 -10.51
C GLN A 184 6.22 9.43 -10.06
N THR A 185 5.13 9.98 -10.60
CA THR A 185 3.76 9.59 -10.23
C THR A 185 3.03 8.80 -11.31
N MET A 186 3.72 8.34 -12.35
CA MET A 186 3.15 7.57 -13.47
C MET A 186 2.22 6.43 -13.01
N ASN A 187 2.56 5.72 -11.93
CA ASN A 187 1.74 4.63 -11.41
C ASN A 187 0.45 5.08 -10.69
N LEU A 188 0.31 6.37 -10.37
CA LEU A 188 -0.83 6.96 -9.66
C LEU A 188 -1.74 7.77 -10.58
N ASP A 189 -1.16 8.62 -11.44
CA ASP A 189 -1.92 9.55 -12.29
C ASP A 189 -1.66 9.37 -13.81
N GLY A 190 -0.75 8.47 -14.19
CA GLY A 190 -0.38 8.26 -15.59
C GLY A 190 0.49 9.38 -16.18
N GLU A 191 0.89 10.38 -15.39
CA GLU A 191 1.74 11.47 -15.85
C GLU A 191 3.20 11.03 -15.88
N THR A 192 3.91 11.36 -16.96
CA THR A 192 5.36 11.11 -17.09
C THR A 192 6.22 12.20 -16.45
N ASN A 193 5.60 13.28 -15.98
CA ASN A 193 6.28 14.43 -15.41
C ASN A 193 6.84 14.11 -14.02
N LEU A 194 8.06 14.59 -13.76
CA LEU A 194 8.67 14.52 -12.43
C LEU A 194 8.12 15.66 -11.56
N LYS A 195 7.54 15.30 -10.42
CA LYS A 195 7.04 16.26 -9.43
C LYS A 195 8.16 16.56 -8.42
N ASN A 196 8.63 17.80 -8.39
CA ASN A 196 9.63 18.24 -7.42
C ASN A 196 8.99 18.44 -6.05
N ARG A 197 9.59 17.86 -5.01
CA ARG A 197 9.21 18.03 -3.60
C ARG A 197 10.42 18.49 -2.81
N VAL A 198 10.20 19.28 -1.77
CA VAL A 198 11.28 19.83 -0.94
C VAL A 198 11.08 19.37 0.49
N ALA A 199 12.18 18.97 1.15
CA ALA A 199 12.21 18.59 2.55
C ALA A 199 11.84 19.78 3.46
N VAL A 200 11.38 19.48 4.67
CA VAL A 200 11.11 20.53 5.67
C VAL A 200 12.42 21.19 6.09
N SER A 201 12.56 22.49 5.81
CA SER A 201 13.81 23.24 5.99
C SER A 201 14.36 23.19 7.42
N SER A 202 13.48 23.13 8.43
CA SER A 202 13.85 23.06 9.85
C SER A 202 14.57 21.76 10.23
N ILE A 203 14.34 20.67 9.49
CA ILE A 203 14.90 19.34 9.78
C ILE A 203 16.15 19.07 8.94
N GLN A 204 16.27 19.72 7.78
CA GLN A 204 17.39 19.56 6.85
C GLN A 204 18.76 19.91 7.46
N VAL A 205 18.80 20.86 8.40
CA VAL A 205 20.02 21.28 9.12
C VAL A 205 20.64 20.13 9.94
N LEU A 206 19.82 19.21 10.45
CA LEU A 206 20.27 18.03 11.20
C LEU A 206 20.99 17.01 10.29
N SER A 207 20.65 16.97 9.00
CA SER A 207 21.29 16.10 8.01
C SER A 207 22.60 16.69 7.46
N ILE A 208 22.69 18.02 7.37
CA ILE A 208 23.82 18.71 6.72
C ILE A 208 25.01 18.91 7.68
N ASN A 209 24.77 19.08 8.97
CA ASN A 209 25.85 19.43 9.91
C ASN A 209 26.81 18.31 10.30
N ARG A 210 26.55 17.04 9.96
CA ARG A 210 27.53 15.93 10.22
C ARG A 210 28.30 15.46 8.99
N GLY A 211 28.01 15.99 7.79
CA GLY A 211 28.80 15.72 6.59
C GLY A 211 30.10 16.53 6.51
N ARG A 212 30.23 17.60 7.30
CA ARG A 212 31.42 18.47 7.34
C ARG A 212 32.50 18.05 8.34
N ASP A 213 32.17 17.20 9.32
CA ASP A 213 33.11 16.78 10.37
C ASP A 213 33.84 15.46 10.07
N LEU A 214 33.73 14.94 8.84
CA LEU A 214 34.42 13.72 8.39
C LEU A 214 35.44 13.97 7.27
N VAL A 215 35.81 15.23 7.05
CA VAL A 215 36.95 15.60 6.20
C VAL A 215 37.90 16.49 7.01
N THR A 216 38.64 15.89 7.93
CA THR A 216 39.99 16.30 8.30
C THR A 216 40.75 15.08 8.80
#